data_AF-A0A7D6V6N9-F1
#
_entry.id   AF-A0A7D6V6N9-F1
#
_cell.length_a   1.000
_cell.length_b   1.000
_cell.length_c   1.000
_cell.angle_alpha   90.00
_cell.angle_beta   90.00
_cell.angle_gamma   90.00
#
_symmetry.space_group_name_H-M   'P 1'
#
loop_
_entity.id
_entity.type
_entity.pdbx_description
1 polymer ?
#
loop_
_entity_poly.entity_id
_entity_poly.type
_entity_poly.pdbx_seq_one_letter_code
_entity_poly.pdbx_strand_id
1 'polypeptide(L)'
;AVQAALAIHLINPDKYLEFYYAALNHKQQFNDESILSVVKSIGITEEDFKTSLTKNSDTIEKMIQSTKQLAENINIRGTPAIIIGDTFIG
;
A
#
# COMPACT_ATOMS: atom_id res chain seq x y z
N ALA A 1 5.29 -2.45 4.19
CA ALA A 1 4.44 -2.80 3.04
C ALA A 1 3.40 -1.73 2.70
N VAL A 2 2.45 -1.38 3.59
CA VAL A 2 1.37 -0.39 3.28
C VAL A 2 1.92 0.99 2.89
N GLN A 3 2.85 1.55 3.69
CA GLN A 3 3.48 2.83 3.35
C GLN A 3 4.20 2.78 2.00
N ALA A 4 4.86 1.66 1.68
CA ALA A 4 5.53 1.47 0.40
C ALA A 4 4.54 1.46 -0.77
N ALA A 5 3.42 0.75 -0.65
CA ALA A 5 2.38 0.73 -1.66
C ALA A 5 1.83 2.13 -1.94
N LEU A 6 1.57 2.92 -0.89
CA LEU A 6 1.09 4.29 -1.02
C LEU A 6 2.16 5.24 -1.59
N ALA A 7 3.42 5.12 -1.18
CA ALA A 7 4.51 5.90 -1.77
C ALA A 7 4.68 5.61 -3.27
N ILE A 8 4.51 4.36 -3.69
CA ILE A 8 4.54 3.94 -5.09
C ILE A 8 3.36 4.53 -5.87
N HIS A 9 2.15 4.45 -5.31
CA HIS A 9 0.96 5.06 -5.89
C HIS A 9 1.15 6.57 -6.13
N LEU A 10 1.79 7.27 -5.19
CA LEU A 10 2.08 8.70 -5.29
C LEU A 10 3.19 9.03 -6.30
N ILE A 11 4.06 8.07 -6.65
CA ILE A 11 5.02 8.22 -7.76
C ILE A 11 4.31 7.97 -9.09
N ASN A 12 3.65 6.82 -9.21
CA ASN A 12 2.95 6.38 -10.40
C ASN A 12 1.79 5.43 -9.99
N PRO A 13 0.52 5.85 -10.16
CA PRO A 13 -0.63 5.02 -9.84
C PRO A 13 -0.66 3.66 -10.55
N ASP A 14 -0.12 3.54 -11.76
CA ASP A 14 -0.11 2.28 -12.53
C ASP A 14 0.82 1.24 -11.87
N LYS A 15 1.89 1.70 -11.21
CA LYS A 15 2.84 0.84 -10.50
C LYS A 15 2.30 0.30 -9.18
N TYR A 16 1.23 0.88 -8.65
CA TYR A 16 0.58 0.38 -7.43
C TYR A 16 0.11 -1.06 -7.59
N LEU A 17 -0.56 -1.39 -8.70
CA LEU A 17 -1.06 -2.75 -8.92
C LEU A 17 0.08 -3.76 -9.10
N GLU A 18 1.15 -3.37 -9.80
CA GLU A 18 2.35 -4.21 -9.91
C GLU A 18 2.95 -4.51 -8.54
N PHE A 19 3.10 -3.49 -7.68
CA PHE A 19 3.56 -3.68 -6.31
C PHE A 19 2.59 -4.54 -5.49
N TYR A 20 1.29 -4.31 -5.61
CA TYR A 20 0.26 -5.04 -4.88
C TYR A 20 0.32 -6.54 -5.21
N TYR A 21 0.38 -6.92 -6.49
CA TYR A 21 0.49 -8.32 -6.88
C TYR A 21 1.83 -8.94 -6.48
N ALA A 22 2.94 -8.20 -6.64
CA ALA A 22 4.23 -8.68 -6.16
C ALA A 22 4.22 -8.89 -4.64
N ALA A 23 3.54 -8.01 -3.91
CA ALA A 23 3.46 -8.07 -2.46
C ALA A 23 2.59 -9.24 -1.98
N LEU A 24 1.47 -9.51 -2.64
CA LEU A 24 0.61 -10.67 -2.35
C LEU A 24 1.31 -12.01 -2.61
N ASN A 25 2.18 -12.06 -3.62
CA ASN A 25 2.93 -13.27 -3.96
C ASN A 25 4.16 -13.49 -3.06
N HIS A 26 4.50 -12.51 -2.21
CA HIS A 26 5.62 -12.61 -1.27
C HIS A 26 5.22 -13.49 -0.07
N LYS A 27 5.88 -14.63 0.08
CA LYS A 27 5.55 -15.63 1.11
C LYS A 27 6.15 -15.35 2.49
N GLN A 28 7.09 -14.42 2.57
CA GLN A 28 7.82 -14.10 3.81
C GLN A 28 7.32 -12.79 4.41
N GLN A 29 7.69 -12.52 5.66
CA GLN A 29 7.42 -11.24 6.26
C GLN A 29 8.25 -10.16 5.55
N PHE A 30 7.61 -9.04 5.23
CA PHE A 30 8.31 -7.90 4.66
C PHE A 30 9.30 -7.28 5.65
N ASN A 31 10.51 -7.09 5.17
CA ASN A 31 11.53 -6.21 5.73
C ASN A 31 11.95 -5.16 4.67
N ASP A 32 12.81 -4.21 5.05
CA ASP A 32 13.21 -3.11 4.16
C ASP A 32 13.89 -3.62 2.87
N GLU A 33 14.71 -4.66 2.96
CA GLU A 33 15.40 -5.26 1.80
C GLU A 33 14.41 -5.88 0.81
N SER A 34 13.45 -6.68 1.30
CA SER A 34 12.42 -7.32 0.48
C SER A 34 11.50 -6.30 -0.18
N ILE A 35 11.11 -5.24 0.53
CA ILE A 35 10.31 -4.13 -0.02
C ILE A 35 11.09 -3.45 -1.14
N LEU A 36 12.36 -3.12 -0.89
CA LEU A 36 13.20 -2.44 -1.86
C LEU A 36 13.47 -3.29 -3.10
N SER A 37 13.61 -4.61 -2.93
CA SER A 37 13.71 -5.56 -4.04
C SER A 37 12.47 -5.52 -4.95
N VAL A 38 11.27 -5.54 -4.36
CA VAL A 38 10.01 -5.44 -5.11
C VAL A 38 9.90 -4.08 -5.81
N VAL A 39 10.20 -2.98 -5.13
CA VAL A 39 10.22 -1.61 -5.69
C VAL A 39 11.12 -1.54 -6.94
N LYS A 40 12.33 -2.12 -6.87
CA LYS A 40 13.26 -2.16 -8.00
C LYS A 40 12.74 -3.04 -9.14
N SER A 41 12.11 -4.17 -8.82
CA SER A 41 11.58 -5.10 -9.83
C SER A 41 10.45 -4.50 -10.68
N ILE A 42 9.69 -3.55 -10.13
CA ILE A 42 8.60 -2.85 -10.85
C ILE A 42 9.10 -1.57 -11.55
N GLY A 43 10.42 -1.33 -11.57
CA GLY A 43 11.05 -0.24 -12.29
C GLY A 43 11.08 1.11 -11.56
N ILE A 44 10.89 1.12 -10.23
CA ILE A 44 11.04 2.33 -9.41
C ILE A 44 12.44 2.35 -8.80
N THR A 45 13.11 3.50 -8.89
CA THR A 45 14.44 3.65 -8.29
C THR A 45 14.35 3.77 -6.77
N GLU A 46 15.42 3.35 -6.08
CA GLU A 46 15.51 3.50 -4.63
C GLU A 46 15.42 4.96 -4.18
N GLU A 47 16.02 5.87 -4.97
CA GLU A 47 16.02 7.31 -4.69
C GLU A 47 14.61 7.89 -4.80
N ASP A 48 13.89 7.60 -5.89
CA ASP A 48 12.50 8.06 -6.08
C ASP A 48 11.60 7.51 -4.97
N PHE A 49 11.78 6.24 -4.61
CA PHE A 49 11.03 5.60 -3.55
C PHE A 49 11.24 6.26 -2.18
N LYS A 50 12.50 6.46 -1.77
CA LYS A 50 12.84 7.14 -0.51
C LYS A 50 12.37 8.59 -0.50
N THR A 51 12.50 9.27 -1.64
CA THR A 51 12.01 10.64 -1.82
C THR A 51 10.50 10.71 -1.65
N SER A 52 9.75 9.78 -2.27
CA SER A 52 8.30 9.73 -2.13
C SER A 52 7.88 9.42 -0.70
N LEU A 53 8.52 8.46 -0.03
CA LEU A 53 8.25 8.14 1.37
C LEU A 53 8.45 9.36 2.28
N THR A 54 9.53 10.11 2.07
CA THR A 54 9.88 11.25 2.94
C THR A 54 9.01 12.46 2.66
N LYS A 55 8.82 12.83 1.37
CA LYS A 55 8.04 14.01 0.99
C LYS A 55 6.55 13.85 1.25
N ASN A 56 6.05 12.61 1.25
CA ASN A 56 4.63 12.32 1.39
C ASN A 56 4.28 11.66 2.73
N SER A 57 5.15 11.70 3.75
CA SER A 57 4.93 11.05 5.04
C SER A 57 3.56 11.38 5.64
N ASP A 58 3.22 12.67 5.71
CA ASP A 58 1.97 13.15 6.31
C ASP A 58 0.74 12.69 5.50
N THR A 59 0.84 12.71 4.17
CA THR A 59 -0.22 12.25 3.27
C THR A 59 -0.45 10.75 3.40
N ILE A 60 0.64 9.97 3.44
CA ILE A 60 0.60 8.52 3.63
C ILE A 60 -0.03 8.17 4.98
N GLU A 61 0.38 8.83 6.06
CA GLU A 61 -0.20 8.62 7.38
C GLU A 61 -1.68 8.95 7.42
N LYS A 62 -2.10 10.09 6.84
CA LYS A 62 -3.51 10.47 6.74
C LYS A 62 -4.34 9.45 5.97
N MET A 63 -3.84 8.93 4.84
CA MET A 63 -4.54 7.89 4.07
C MET A 63 -4.72 6.60 4.88
N ILE A 64 -3.68 6.16 5.60
CA ILE A 64 -3.75 4.97 6.46
C ILE A 64 -4.75 5.18 7.60
N GLN A 65 -4.69 6.33 8.28
CA GLN A 65 -5.61 6.66 9.38
C GLN A 65 -7.06 6.73 8.89
N SER A 66 -7.31 7.42 7.78
CA SER A 66 -8.65 7.54 7.20
C SER A 66 -9.23 6.18 6.81
N THR A 67 -8.41 5.29 6.26
CA THR A 67 -8.83 3.93 5.90
C THR A 67 -9.19 3.10 7.13
N LYS A 68 -8.39 3.19 8.21
CA LYS A 68 -8.68 2.51 9.48
C LYS A 68 -9.97 3.04 10.12
N GLN A 69 -10.13 4.35 10.18
CA GLN A 69 -11.34 5.00 10.69
C GLN A 69 -12.58 4.60 9.90
N LEU A 70 -12.48 4.54 8.57
CA LEU A 70 -13.57 4.07 7.72
C LEU A 70 -13.96 2.63 8.08
N ALA A 71 -12.98 1.72 8.20
CA ALA A 71 -13.22 0.33 8.59
C ALA A 71 -13.91 0.21 9.96
N GLU A 72 -13.48 1.00 10.95
CA GLU A 72 -14.12 1.06 12.27
C GLU A 72 -15.56 1.57 12.19
N ASN A 73 -15.80 2.66 11.43
CA ASN A 73 -17.12 3.28 11.29
C ASN A 73 -18.16 2.37 10.64
N ILE A 74 -17.73 1.44 9.78
CA ILE A 74 -18.60 0.45 9.12
C ILE A 74 -18.45 -0.96 9.71
N ASN A 75 -17.86 -1.07 10.92
CA ASN A 75 -17.71 -2.29 11.71
C ASN A 75 -17.02 -3.45 10.97
N ILE A 76 -16.05 -3.15 10.09
CA ILE A 76 -15.14 -4.13 9.50
C ILE A 76 -14.05 -4.47 10.52
N ARG A 77 -13.97 -5.75 10.90
CA ARG A 77 -13.04 -6.23 11.95
C ARG A 77 -11.89 -7.09 11.43
N GLY A 78 -11.88 -7.39 10.13
CA GLY A 78 -10.90 -8.27 9.52
C GLY A 78 -10.72 -7.97 8.04
N THR A 79 -9.67 -8.54 7.46
CA THR A 79 -9.33 -8.45 6.04
C THR A 79 -9.18 -9.85 5.45
N PRO A 80 -9.54 -10.09 4.17
CA PRO A 80 -10.04 -9.11 3.20
C PRO A 80 -11.51 -8.73 3.45
N ALA A 81 -11.88 -7.52 3.04
CA ALA A 81 -13.25 -7.00 3.07
C ALA A 81 -13.47 -6.11 1.85
N ILE A 82 -14.56 -6.32 1.11
CA ILE A 82 -14.88 -5.67 -0.17
C ILE A 82 -16.32 -5.14 -0.09
N ILE A 83 -16.54 -3.91 -0.58
CA ILE A 83 -17.87 -3.29 -0.68
C ILE A 83 -18.18 -3.05 -2.15
N ILE A 84 -19.31 -3.56 -2.63
CA ILE A 84 -19.79 -3.37 -4.00
C ILE A 84 -21.20 -2.78 -3.93
N GLY A 85 -21.33 -1.49 -4.26
CA GLY A 85 -22.58 -0.76 -4.07
C GLY A 85 -22.94 -0.69 -2.58
N ASP A 86 -24.07 -1.28 -2.21
CA ASP A 86 -24.57 -1.43 -0.84
C ASP A 86 -24.26 -2.80 -0.21
N THR A 87 -23.54 -3.67 -0.94
CA THR A 87 -23.26 -5.04 -0.52
C THR A 87 -21.87 -5.17 0.11
N PHE A 88 -21.81 -5.80 1.28
CA PHE A 88 -20.57 -6.18 1.97
C PHE A 88 -20.18 -7.63 1.65
N ILE A 89 -18.90 -7.86 1.35
CA ILE A 89 -18.28 -9.16 1.10
C ILE A 89 -17.03 -9.26 1.99
N GLY A 90 -17.03 -10.10 3.01
CA GLY A 90 -15.89 -10.28 3.92
C GLY A 90 -15.94 -11.57 4.71
#